data_AF-A0A4Y2AE21-F1
#
_entry.id   AF-A0A4Y2AE21-F1
#
_cell.length_a   1.000
_cell.length_b   1.000
_cell.length_c   1.000
_cell.angle_alpha   90.00
_cell.angle_beta   90.00
_cell.angle_gamma   90.00
#
_symmetry.space_group_name_H-M   'P 1'
#
loop_
_entity.id
_entity.type
_entity.pdbx_description
1 polymer ?
#
loop_
_entity_poly.entity_id
_entity_poly.type
_entity_poly.pdbx_seq_one_letter_code
_entity_poly.pdbx_strand_id
1 'polypeptide(L)'
;MLQFASSDCSAESEIAQEESMSRRNHLYDEMCWRAVGMLQTGARQSAVARELNVHRSVIHRLWKHYQRDRNASRRRGSGRWRITTTADDRYLLQCAIRRRTLTARQLASQLSAAAGRPISRQTVSFQQFA
;
A
#
# COMPACT_ATOMS: atom_id res chain seq x y z
N MET A 1 52.58 -5.15 -11.81
CA MET A 1 51.87 -4.03 -12.45
C MET A 1 50.54 -4.56 -12.95
N LEU A 2 49.46 -3.80 -12.71
CA LEU A 2 48.07 -4.00 -13.14
C LEU A 2 48.00 -4.33 -14.65
N GLN A 3 46.99 -5.01 -15.20
CA GLN A 3 45.60 -4.52 -15.29
C GLN A 3 44.65 -5.66 -15.68
N PHE A 4 43.50 -5.73 -14.99
CA PHE A 4 42.32 -6.47 -15.41
C PHE A 4 41.63 -5.68 -16.54
N ALA A 5 41.34 -6.37 -17.64
CA ALA A 5 40.49 -5.85 -18.71
C ALA A 5 39.07 -5.63 -18.19
N SER A 6 38.60 -4.39 -18.30
CA SER A 6 37.21 -3.98 -18.12
C SER A 6 36.63 -3.72 -19.50
N SER A 7 35.39 -4.17 -19.72
CA SER A 7 34.45 -3.93 -20.85
C SER A 7 33.69 -5.24 -21.07
N ASP A 8 32.38 -5.37 -20.89
CA ASP A 8 31.31 -4.45 -21.27
C ASP A 8 30.11 -4.62 -20.31
N CYS A 9 29.66 -3.52 -19.72
CA CYS A 9 28.43 -3.49 -18.92
C CYS A 9 27.78 -2.12 -19.11
N SER A 10 27.25 -1.87 -20.31
CA SER A 10 26.61 -0.59 -20.64
C SER A 10 25.28 -0.72 -21.40
N ALA A 11 24.76 -1.94 -21.60
CA ALA A 11 23.49 -2.14 -22.31
C ALA A 11 22.29 -2.46 -21.41
N GLU A 12 22.48 -2.82 -20.13
CA GLU A 12 21.36 -3.19 -19.24
C GLU A 12 20.79 -2.00 -18.46
N SER A 13 21.47 -0.85 -18.46
CA SER A 13 21.12 0.32 -17.65
C SER A 13 19.94 1.15 -18.18
N GLU A 14 19.55 0.97 -19.44
CA GLU A 14 18.48 1.77 -20.06
C GLU A 14 17.07 1.17 -19.83
N ILE A 15 16.96 -0.15 -19.67
CA ILE A 15 15.66 -0.85 -19.57
C ILE A 15 15.01 -0.66 -18.19
N ALA A 16 15.79 -0.31 -17.16
CA ALA A 16 15.28 -0.06 -15.81
C ALA A 16 14.72 1.36 -15.59
N GLN A 17 14.96 2.30 -16.51
CA GLN A 17 14.54 3.70 -16.34
C GLN A 17 13.09 3.97 -16.77
N GLU A 18 12.48 3.16 -17.65
CA GLU A 18 11.13 3.44 -18.17
C GLU A 18 9.99 3.13 -17.17
N GLU A 19 10.17 2.21 -16.23
CA GLU A 19 9.15 1.94 -15.19
C GLU A 19 9.11 3.01 -14.07
N SER A 20 10.09 3.92 -14.05
CA SER A 20 10.35 4.85 -12.95
C SER A 20 9.45 6.11 -12.93
N MET A 21 8.55 6.28 -13.91
CA MET A 21 7.76 7.50 -14.08
C MET A 21 6.37 7.49 -13.42
N SER A 22 5.98 6.44 -12.66
CA SER A 22 4.58 6.30 -12.20
C SER A 22 4.30 6.40 -10.68
N ARG A 23 5.21 6.76 -9.77
CA ARG A 23 4.87 6.72 -8.32
C ARG A 23 5.32 7.94 -7.51
N ARG A 24 4.41 8.91 -7.46
CA ARG A 24 4.37 10.04 -6.53
C ARG A 24 4.81 9.60 -5.11
N ASN A 25 5.93 10.12 -4.63
CA ASN A 25 6.43 10.03 -3.25
C ASN A 25 6.87 8.63 -2.76
N HIS A 26 7.61 7.86 -3.56
CA HIS A 26 8.24 6.61 -3.12
C HIS A 26 9.76 6.79 -2.97
N LEU A 27 10.30 6.54 -1.76
CA LEU A 27 11.70 6.15 -1.64
C LEU A 27 11.81 4.71 -2.10
N TYR A 28 12.71 4.46 -3.04
CA TYR A 28 13.02 3.11 -3.52
C TYR A 28 13.26 2.18 -2.33
N ASP A 29 12.61 1.01 -2.33
CA ASP A 29 12.79 0.00 -1.29
C ASP A 29 14.27 -0.37 -1.10
N GLU A 30 15.08 -0.29 -2.16
CA GLU A 30 16.55 -0.43 -2.11
C GLU A 30 17.23 0.62 -1.21
N MET A 31 16.85 1.90 -1.34
CA MET A 31 17.38 2.97 -0.49
C MET A 31 16.96 2.79 0.97
N CYS A 32 15.76 2.22 1.21
CA CYS A 32 15.29 1.89 2.56
C CYS A 32 16.16 0.80 3.21
N TRP A 33 16.46 -0.28 2.48
CA TRP A 33 17.34 -1.34 3.01
C TRP A 33 18.77 -0.86 3.23
N ARG A 34 19.32 -0.04 2.32
CA ARG A 34 20.63 0.58 2.50
C ARG A 34 20.68 1.50 3.72
N ALA A 35 19.67 2.34 3.92
CA ALA A 35 19.55 3.21 5.09
C ALA A 35 19.47 2.40 6.40
N VAL A 36 18.70 1.31 6.41
CA VAL A 36 18.57 0.44 7.59
C VAL A 36 19.91 -0.24 7.91
N GLY A 37 20.64 -0.73 6.92
CA GLY A 37 21.97 -1.32 7.11
C GLY A 37 22.94 -0.33 7.78
N MET A 38 22.97 0.92 7.32
CA MET A 38 23.79 1.96 7.95
C MET A 38 23.36 2.31 9.39
N LEU A 39 22.05 2.33 9.65
CA LEU A 39 21.55 2.59 11.00
C LEU A 39 21.84 1.44 11.97
N GLN A 40 21.88 0.20 11.47
CA GLN A 40 22.28 -0.97 12.25
C GLN A 40 23.78 -0.97 12.60
N THR A 41 24.63 -0.42 11.75
CA THR A 41 26.07 -0.25 12.05
C THR A 41 26.34 0.94 13.00
N GLY A 42 25.30 1.62 13.47
CA GLY A 42 25.42 2.72 14.44
C GLY A 42 25.59 4.11 13.80
N ALA A 43 25.39 4.26 12.49
CA ALA A 43 25.48 5.56 11.84
C ALA A 43 24.42 6.54 12.36
N ARG A 44 24.78 7.82 12.47
CA ARG A 44 23.83 8.87 12.86
C ARG A 44 22.82 9.10 11.74
N GLN A 45 21.54 9.26 12.08
CA GLN A 45 20.45 9.51 11.11
C GLN A 45 20.73 10.71 10.18
N SER A 46 21.44 11.73 10.64
CA SER A 46 21.84 12.88 9.83
C SER A 46 22.93 12.56 8.80
N ALA A 47 23.82 11.61 9.09
CA ALA A 47 24.82 11.14 8.14
C ALA A 47 24.16 10.31 7.03
N VAL A 48 23.26 9.40 7.41
CA VAL A 48 22.46 8.59 6.47
C VAL A 48 21.60 9.46 5.56
N ALA A 49 20.99 10.52 6.11
CA ALA A 49 20.22 11.49 5.35
C ALA A 49 21.07 12.22 4.27
N ARG A 50 22.31 12.60 4.62
CA ARG A 50 23.24 13.24 3.69
C ARG A 50 23.74 12.29 2.61
N GLU A 51 24.08 11.04 2.97
CA GLU A 51 24.55 10.05 2.00
C GLU A 51 23.48 9.70 0.97
N LEU A 52 22.23 9.60 1.40
CA LEU A 52 21.11 9.26 0.52
C LEU A 52 20.44 10.48 -0.12
N ASN A 53 20.90 11.70 0.17
CA ASN A 53 20.26 12.96 -0.24
C ASN A 53 18.75 13.03 0.10
N VAL A 54 18.36 12.44 1.23
CA VAL A 54 16.97 12.39 1.69
C VAL A 54 16.81 13.26 2.93
N HIS A 55 15.66 13.92 3.06
CA HIS A 55 15.37 14.67 4.27
C HIS A 55 15.37 13.78 5.53
N ARG A 56 15.96 14.30 6.63
CA ARG A 56 16.11 13.59 7.91
C ARG A 56 14.80 13.02 8.46
N SER A 57 13.67 13.70 8.24
CA SER A 57 12.36 13.22 8.69
C SER A 57 11.98 11.87 8.08
N VAL A 58 12.47 11.57 6.88
CA VAL A 58 12.15 10.32 6.21
C VAL A 58 12.95 9.16 6.79
N ILE A 59 14.26 9.37 7.05
CA ILE A 59 15.10 8.41 7.77
C ILE A 59 14.55 8.13 9.17
N HIS A 60 14.08 9.16 9.87
CA HIS A 60 13.46 9.00 11.18
C HIS A 60 12.19 8.14 11.13
N ARG A 61 11.29 8.40 10.16
CA ARG A 61 10.06 7.60 9.96
C ARG A 61 10.40 6.15 9.59
N LEU A 62 11.39 5.96 8.72
CA LEU A 62 11.87 4.64 8.30
C LEU A 62 12.42 3.85 9.49
N TRP A 63 13.28 4.46 10.31
CA TRP A 63 13.84 3.80 11.48
C TRP A 63 12.76 3.41 12.49
N LYS A 64 11.80 4.30 12.76
CA LYS A 64 10.66 4.03 13.63
C LYS A 64 9.80 2.87 13.11
N HIS A 65 9.59 2.79 11.79
CA HIS A 65 8.89 1.68 11.16
C HIS A 65 9.67 0.37 11.30
N TYR A 66 10.97 0.39 11.00
CA TYR A 66 11.84 -0.78 11.10
C TYR A 66 11.92 -1.34 12.53
N GLN A 67 11.97 -0.47 13.55
CA GLN A 67 11.94 -0.91 14.95
C GLN A 67 10.64 -1.64 15.32
N ARG A 68 9.50 -1.21 14.78
CA ARG A 68 8.20 -1.82 15.06
C ARG A 68 8.01 -3.14 14.31
N ASP A 69 8.37 -3.15 13.03
CA ASP A 69 7.91 -4.19 12.10
C ASP A 69 9.07 -5.11 11.63
N ARG A 70 10.32 -4.81 12.02
CA ARG A 70 11.56 -5.44 11.52
C ARG A 70 11.66 -5.48 9.99
N ASN A 71 10.90 -4.59 9.34
CA ASN A 71 10.78 -4.52 7.90
C ASN A 71 11.03 -3.09 7.42
N ALA A 72 11.88 -2.96 6.41
CA ALA A 72 12.18 -1.68 5.78
C ALA A 72 11.22 -1.37 4.62
N SER A 73 10.61 -2.41 4.04
CA SER A 73 9.65 -2.23 2.95
C SER A 73 8.31 -1.73 3.47
N ARG A 74 7.61 -1.00 2.62
CA ARG A 74 6.28 -0.50 2.93
C ARG A 74 5.30 -1.68 3.01
N ARG A 75 4.59 -1.82 4.13
CA ARG A 75 3.43 -2.72 4.19
C ARG A 75 2.41 -2.26 3.15
N ARG A 76 1.95 -3.17 2.29
CA ARG A 76 0.73 -2.94 1.51
C ARG A 76 -0.37 -2.67 2.52
N GLY A 77 -1.03 -1.51 2.42
CA GLY A 77 -2.12 -1.17 3.31
C GLY A 77 -3.16 -2.28 3.20
N SER A 78 -3.44 -2.96 4.32
CA SER A 78 -4.65 -3.74 4.40
C SER A 78 -5.79 -2.74 4.22
N GLY A 79 -6.55 -2.91 3.15
CA GLY A 79 -7.74 -2.09 2.93
C GLY A 79 -8.70 -2.21 4.11
N ARG A 80 -9.71 -1.36 4.14
CA ARG A 80 -10.78 -1.48 5.13
C ARG A 80 -11.38 -2.90 5.06
N TRP A 81 -11.49 -3.53 6.22
CA TRP A 81 -12.08 -4.87 6.33
C TRP A 81 -13.50 -4.85 5.78
N ARG A 82 -13.78 -5.69 4.77
CA ARG A 82 -15.08 -5.75 4.10
C ARG A 82 -15.99 -6.72 4.85
N ILE A 83 -17.12 -6.20 5.34
CA ILE A 83 -18.19 -7.00 5.96
C ILE A 83 -19.09 -7.63 4.89
N THR A 84 -19.24 -6.97 3.73
CA THR A 84 -20.01 -7.49 2.60
C THR A 84 -19.18 -8.47 1.79
N THR A 85 -19.85 -9.52 1.30
CA THR A 85 -19.29 -10.46 0.34
C THR A 85 -19.60 -10.00 -1.09
N THR A 86 -18.86 -10.53 -2.05
CA THR A 86 -19.12 -10.30 -3.48
C THR A 86 -20.53 -10.75 -3.92
N ALA A 87 -21.17 -11.66 -3.18
CA ALA A 87 -22.56 -12.05 -3.43
C ALA A 87 -23.55 -10.97 -2.95
N ASP A 88 -23.30 -10.41 -1.76
CA ASP A 88 -24.10 -9.30 -1.22
C ASP A 88 -24.02 -8.07 -2.13
N ASP A 89 -22.82 -7.74 -2.62
CA ASP A 89 -22.61 -6.58 -3.50
C ASP A 89 -23.38 -6.75 -4.83
N ARG A 90 -23.37 -7.96 -5.41
CA ARG A 90 -24.15 -8.28 -6.63
C ARG A 90 -25.66 -8.19 -6.38
N TYR A 91 -26.13 -8.66 -5.24
CA TYR A 91 -27.53 -8.55 -4.84
C TYR A 91 -27.94 -7.09 -4.69
N LEU A 92 -27.11 -6.26 -4.03
CA LEU A 92 -27.35 -4.84 -3.87
C LEU A 92 -27.42 -4.10 -5.21
N LEU A 93 -26.51 -4.39 -6.14
CA LEU A 93 -26.53 -3.82 -7.48
C LEU A 93 -27.83 -4.17 -8.23
N GLN A 94 -28.26 -5.43 -8.14
CA GLN A 94 -29.50 -5.88 -8.76
C GLN A 94 -30.74 -5.24 -8.12
N CYS A 95 -30.74 -5.06 -6.79
CA CYS A 95 -31.79 -4.37 -6.07
C CYS A 95 -31.85 -2.88 -6.43
N ALA A 96 -30.71 -2.21 -6.58
CA ALA A 96 -30.65 -0.82 -7.01
C ALA A 96 -31.27 -0.63 -8.41
N ILE A 97 -31.04 -1.57 -9.32
CA ILE A 97 -31.59 -1.53 -10.69
C ILE A 97 -33.09 -1.86 -10.69
N ARG A 98 -33.50 -2.97 -10.06
CA ARG A 98 -34.86 -3.52 -10.18
C ARG A 98 -35.87 -2.93 -9.20
N ARG A 99 -35.41 -2.46 -8.04
CA ARG A 99 -36.27 -2.07 -6.91
C ARG A 99 -35.82 -0.72 -6.34
N ARG A 100 -35.88 0.31 -7.18
CA ARG A 100 -35.46 1.69 -6.89
C ARG A 100 -36.15 2.33 -5.67
N THR A 101 -37.31 1.80 -5.25
CA THR A 101 -38.08 2.30 -4.10
C THR A 101 -37.68 1.68 -2.76
N LEU A 102 -36.84 0.64 -2.75
CA LEU A 102 -36.42 0.01 -1.50
C LEU A 102 -35.42 0.87 -0.74
N THR A 103 -35.69 1.05 0.54
CA THR A 103 -34.80 1.79 1.43
C THR A 103 -33.59 0.95 1.83
N ALA A 104 -32.44 1.59 2.04
CA ALA A 104 -31.22 0.93 2.53
C ALA A 104 -31.44 0.18 3.86
N ARG A 105 -32.40 0.61 4.69
CA ARG A 105 -32.75 -0.09 5.94
C ARG A 105 -33.43 -1.43 5.67
N GLN A 106 -34.38 -1.46 4.73
CA GLN A 106 -35.07 -2.69 4.33
C GLN A 106 -34.09 -3.68 3.69
N LEU A 107 -33.19 -3.20 2.83
CA LEU A 107 -32.15 -4.03 2.22
C LEU A 107 -31.16 -4.58 3.25
N ALA A 108 -30.75 -3.76 4.22
CA ALA A 108 -29.87 -4.21 5.30
C ALA A 108 -30.52 -5.31 6.16
N SER A 109 -31.81 -5.16 6.51
CA SER A 109 -32.55 -6.19 7.24
C SER A 109 -32.68 -7.50 6.45
N GLN A 110 -32.97 -7.42 5.14
CA GLN A 110 -33.06 -8.60 4.28
C GLN A 110 -31.73 -9.32 4.13
N LEU A 111 -30.65 -8.58 3.88
CA LEU A 111 -29.30 -9.14 3.78
C LEU A 111 -28.83 -9.73 5.12
N SER A 112 -29.12 -9.06 6.23
CA SER A 112 -28.74 -9.55 7.55
C SER A 112 -29.47 -10.86 7.90
N ALA A 113 -30.76 -10.94 7.58
CA ALA A 113 -31.56 -12.16 7.76
C ALA A 113 -31.08 -13.32 6.86
N ALA A 114 -30.75 -13.04 5.60
CA ALA A 114 -30.30 -14.06 4.65
C ALA A 114 -28.87 -14.54 4.92
N ALA A 115 -27.96 -13.62 5.27
CA ALA A 115 -26.55 -13.93 5.47
C ALA A 115 -26.20 -14.36 6.91
N GLY A 116 -27.15 -14.28 7.84
CA GLY A 116 -26.95 -14.64 9.26
C GLY A 116 -25.92 -13.77 9.99
N ARG A 117 -25.58 -12.60 9.44
CA ARG A 117 -24.59 -11.66 9.98
C ARG A 117 -25.19 -10.26 10.12
N PRO A 118 -24.83 -9.49 11.15
CA PRO A 118 -25.34 -8.12 11.28
C PRO A 118 -24.75 -7.21 10.21
N ILE A 119 -25.59 -6.71 9.30
CA ILE A 119 -25.19 -5.73 8.27
C ILE A 119 -25.88 -4.40 8.59
N SER A 120 -25.08 -3.35 8.80
CA SER A 120 -25.60 -2.01 9.09
C SER A 120 -26.17 -1.33 7.85
N ARG A 121 -27.20 -0.50 8.04
CA ARG A 121 -27.72 0.43 7.02
C ARG A 121 -26.60 1.26 6.39
N GLN A 122 -25.63 1.72 7.18
CA GLN A 122 -24.53 2.56 6.68
C GLN A 122 -23.68 1.80 5.66
N THR A 123 -23.45 0.50 5.88
CA THR A 123 -22.72 -0.37 4.96
C THR A 123 -23.47 -0.51 3.63
N VAL A 124 -24.78 -0.74 3.66
CA VAL A 124 -25.60 -0.84 2.45
C VAL A 124 -25.70 0.50 1.71
N SER A 125 -25.89 1.59 2.45
CA SER A 125 -25.95 2.94 1.87
C SER A 125 -24.66 3.34 1.18
N PHE A 126 -23.50 2.96 1.74
CA PHE A 126 -22.21 3.22 1.11
C PHE A 126 -22.05 2.46 -0.21
N GLN A 127 -22.63 1.27 -0.33
CA GLN A 127 -22.55 0.42 -1.52
C GLN A 127 -23.60 0.76 -2.60
N GLN A 128 -24.73 1.38 -2.22
CA GLN A 128 -25.83 1.69 -3.15
C GLN A 128 -25.62 3.01 -3.93
N PHE A 129 -24.75 3.91 -3.44
CA PHE A 129 -24.54 5.26 -3.99
C PHE A 129 -23.08 5.54 -4.40
N ALA A 130 -22.24 4.51 -4.50
CA ALA A 130 -20.89 4.59 -5.06
C ALA A 130 -20.89 4.03 -6.49
#